data_AF-A0AAV1WVM4-F1
#
_entry.id   AF-A0AAV1WVM4-F1
#
_cell.length_a   1.000
_cell.length_b   1.000
_cell.length_c   1.000
_cell.angle_alpha   90.00
_cell.angle_beta   90.00
_cell.angle_gamma   90.00
#
_symmetry.space_group_name_H-M   'P 1'
#
loop_
_entity.id
_entity.type
_entity.pdbx_description
1 polymer ?
#
loop_
_entity_poly.entity_id
_entity_poly.type
_entity_poly.pdbx_seq_one_letter_code
_entity_poly.pdbx_strand_id
1 'polypeptide(L)'
;MNMSRIIQEKKLGAGRVVAVAIENNKTSQYAAKWAVDNLLPKDQCLLLIHVKQKASSIATPSGSLVALDANDDVARAYKQQMYNETRELFASFRVFCNRKSIQCQEILLEDTDVAKAIVEAPLTTKPTICNNALEQQYQLAPSPDRLDTQLMRNHPPRCMSISL
;
A
#
# COMPACT_ATOMS: atom_id res chain seq x y z
N MET A 1 -9.75 3.13 18.12
CA MET A 1 -9.32 4.45 17.63
C MET A 1 -8.30 4.18 16.54
N ASN A 2 -8.69 4.31 15.28
CA ASN A 2 -7.81 3.98 14.15
C ASN A 2 -6.69 5.01 14.08
N MET A 3 -5.44 4.54 14.07
CA MET A 3 -4.27 5.41 14.13
C MET A 3 -3.68 5.53 12.73
N SER A 4 -4.00 6.62 12.04
CA SER A 4 -3.43 6.95 10.73
C SER A 4 -2.19 7.81 10.93
N ARG A 5 -1.06 7.43 10.32
CA ARG A 5 0.16 8.25 10.30
C ARG A 5 0.47 8.64 8.85
N ILE A 6 0.43 9.94 8.58
CA ILE A 6 0.98 10.52 7.37
C ILE A 6 2.49 10.62 7.58
N ILE A 7 3.28 9.92 6.77
CA ILE A 7 4.74 9.89 6.92
C ILE A 7 5.37 11.17 6.33
N GLN A 8 4.66 11.87 5.43
CA GLN A 8 5.09 13.15 4.86
C GLN A 8 3.93 14.14 4.72
N GLU A 9 3.92 15.20 5.54
CA GLU A 9 3.03 16.34 5.35
C GLU A 9 3.64 17.31 4.33
N LYS A 10 3.47 17.02 3.04
CA LYS A 10 3.68 18.02 1.98
C LYS A 10 2.34 18.50 1.47
N LYS A 11 2.15 19.82 1.42
CA LYS A 11 0.98 20.43 0.77
C LYS A 11 0.96 19.96 -0.69
N LEU A 12 0.00 19.12 -1.02
CA LEU A 12 -0.26 18.70 -2.40
C LEU A 12 -0.51 19.97 -3.21
N GLY A 13 0.29 20.19 -4.26
CA GLY A 13 0.02 21.27 -5.20
C GLY A 13 -1.35 21.06 -5.86
N ALA A 14 -1.86 22.04 -6.61
CA ALA A 14 -3.15 21.96 -7.30
C ALA A 14 -3.22 20.88 -8.43
N GLY A 15 -2.29 19.92 -8.45
CA GLY A 15 -2.24 18.82 -9.39
C GLY A 15 -3.11 17.62 -8.99
N ARG A 16 -3.42 16.78 -9.97
CA ARG A 16 -3.95 15.42 -9.82
C ARG A 16 -3.10 14.60 -8.84
N VAL A 17 -3.81 13.87 -7.99
CA VAL A 17 -3.26 12.89 -7.06
C VAL A 17 -3.76 11.51 -7.46
N VAL A 18 -2.87 10.53 -7.54
CA VAL A 18 -3.21 9.12 -7.78
C VAL A 18 -2.76 8.32 -6.57
N ALA A 19 -3.68 7.60 -5.95
CA ALA A 19 -3.41 6.74 -4.81
C ALA A 19 -3.28 5.28 -5.24
N VAL A 20 -2.30 4.58 -4.68
CA VAL A 20 -2.06 3.15 -4.94
C VAL A 20 -1.93 2.44 -3.61
N ALA A 21 -2.79 1.46 -3.38
CA ALA A 21 -2.65 0.55 -2.25
C ALA A 21 -1.48 -0.42 -2.52
N ILE A 22 -0.56 -0.55 -1.57
CA ILE A 22 0.66 -1.34 -1.74
C ILE A 22 0.86 -2.39 -0.65
N GLU A 23 1.42 -3.51 -1.09
CA GLU A 23 1.92 -4.62 -0.28
C GLU A 23 3.29 -5.06 -0.81
N ASN A 24 3.98 -5.92 -0.06
CA ASN A 24 5.26 -6.50 -0.48
C ASN A 24 5.05 -7.63 -1.52
N ASN A 25 4.55 -7.29 -2.70
CA ASN A 25 4.33 -8.23 -3.79
C ASN A 25 4.58 -7.59 -5.17
N LYS A 26 4.80 -8.44 -6.18
CA LYS A 26 5.13 -8.01 -7.55
C LYS A 26 3.97 -7.26 -8.21
N THR A 27 2.73 -7.62 -7.89
CA THR A 27 1.53 -7.00 -8.46
C THR A 27 1.42 -5.53 -8.03
N SER A 28 1.69 -5.23 -6.77
CA SER A 28 1.74 -3.86 -6.24
C SER A 28 2.82 -3.04 -6.95
N GLN A 29 4.04 -3.60 -7.14
CA GLN A 29 5.11 -2.93 -7.87
C GLN A 29 4.72 -2.59 -9.30
N TYR A 30 4.08 -3.54 -9.99
CA TYR A 30 3.56 -3.31 -11.34
C TYR A 30 2.52 -2.18 -11.37
N ALA A 31 1.54 -2.20 -10.46
CA ALA A 31 0.48 -1.20 -10.43
C ALA A 31 1.01 0.22 -10.13
N ALA A 32 1.93 0.36 -9.19
CA ALA A 32 2.55 1.65 -8.89
C ALA A 32 3.36 2.19 -10.07
N LYS A 33 4.17 1.34 -10.70
CA LYS A 33 4.92 1.71 -11.90
C LYS A 33 3.97 2.11 -13.04
N TRP A 34 2.91 1.33 -13.27
CA TRP A 34 1.93 1.61 -14.31
C TRP A 34 1.22 2.95 -14.05
N ALA A 35 0.82 3.23 -12.82
CA ALA A 35 0.19 4.50 -12.45
C ALA A 35 1.11 5.70 -12.71
N VAL A 36 2.39 5.59 -12.34
CA VAL A 36 3.42 6.58 -12.64
C VAL A 36 3.62 6.78 -14.15
N ASP A 37 3.64 5.69 -14.91
CA ASP A 37 3.90 5.75 -16.34
C ASP A 37 2.72 6.34 -17.12
N ASN A 38 1.47 6.11 -16.68
CA ASN A 38 0.27 6.38 -17.48
C ASN A 38 -0.66 7.45 -16.90
N LEU A 39 -0.72 7.62 -15.58
CA LEU A 39 -1.70 8.52 -14.94
C LEU A 39 -1.10 9.81 -14.40
N LEU A 40 0.23 9.84 -14.20
CA LEU A 40 0.95 10.93 -13.56
C LEU A 40 1.93 11.62 -14.55
N PRO A 41 1.49 12.74 -15.14
CA PRO A 41 2.38 13.72 -15.75
C PRO A 41 3.40 14.31 -14.76
N LYS A 42 4.30 15.16 -15.26
CA LYS A 42 5.27 15.89 -14.43
C LYS A 42 4.56 16.71 -13.35
N ASP A 43 5.20 16.82 -12.18
CA ASP A 43 4.78 17.67 -11.05
C ASP A 43 3.43 17.28 -10.40
N GLN A 44 2.94 16.08 -10.69
CA GLN A 44 1.77 15.45 -10.04
C GLN A 44 2.20 14.60 -8.83
N CYS A 45 1.23 14.07 -8.08
CA CYS A 45 1.52 13.29 -6.87
C CYS A 45 1.05 11.83 -6.96
N LEU A 46 1.96 10.90 -6.66
CA LEU A 46 1.65 9.53 -6.29
C LEU A 46 1.51 9.42 -4.77
N LEU A 47 0.40 8.85 -4.31
CA LEU A 47 0.15 8.57 -2.91
C LEU A 47 0.19 7.06 -2.68
N LEU A 48 1.18 6.59 -1.94
CA LEU A 48 1.33 5.19 -1.57
C LEU A 48 0.60 4.93 -0.25
N ILE A 49 -0.35 4.00 -0.25
CA ILE A 49 -1.13 3.65 0.93
C ILE A 49 -0.78 2.22 1.32
N HIS A 50 -0.28 2.04 2.53
CA HIS A 50 -0.10 0.71 3.13
C HIS A 50 -1.01 0.58 4.34
N VAL A 51 -1.77 -0.52 4.42
CA VAL A 51 -2.57 -0.86 5.60
C VAL A 51 -1.83 -1.96 6.36
N LYS A 52 -1.40 -1.62 7.57
CA LYS A 52 -0.79 -2.56 8.49
C LYS A 52 -1.87 -3.19 9.36
N GLN A 53 -1.88 -4.52 9.38
CA GLN A 53 -2.71 -5.27 10.30
C GLN A 53 -1.98 -5.47 11.62
N LYS A 54 -2.68 -5.25 12.73
CA LYS A 54 -2.11 -5.42 14.07
C LYS A 54 -2.02 -6.91 14.42
N ALA A 55 -0.79 -7.40 14.65
CA ALA A 55 -0.61 -8.72 15.24
C ALA A 55 -0.91 -8.67 16.75
N SER A 56 -1.52 -9.73 17.28
CA SER A 56 -1.71 -9.94 18.72
C SER A 56 -0.56 -10.71 19.37
N SER A 57 0.18 -11.49 18.58
CA SER A 57 1.29 -12.33 19.03
C SER A 57 2.41 -12.38 17.99
N ILE A 58 3.63 -12.65 18.44
CA ILE A 58 4.78 -12.87 17.57
C ILE A 58 5.36 -14.27 17.77
N ALA A 59 5.84 -14.89 16.68
CA ALA A 59 6.61 -16.12 16.77
C ALA A 59 8.05 -15.78 17.17
N THR A 60 8.53 -16.43 18.22
CA THR A 60 9.94 -16.38 18.62
C THR A 60 10.79 -17.26 17.69
N PRO A 61 12.12 -17.07 17.63
CA PRO A 61 13.01 -17.96 16.90
C PRO A 61 12.91 -19.44 17.33
N SER A 62 12.46 -19.68 18.57
CA SER A 62 12.20 -21.00 19.12
C SER A 62 10.82 -21.59 18.74
N GLY A 63 10.03 -20.89 17.91
CA GLY A 63 8.70 -21.32 17.45
C GLY A 63 7.56 -21.08 18.44
N SER A 64 7.83 -20.57 19.65
CA SER A 64 6.77 -20.24 20.63
C SER A 64 6.13 -18.89 20.31
N LEU A 65 4.81 -18.78 20.49
CA LEU A 65 4.06 -17.54 20.34
C LEU A 65 4.10 -16.75 21.64
N VAL A 66 4.58 -15.51 21.57
CA VAL A 66 4.57 -14.59 22.71
C VAL A 66 3.56 -13.48 22.42
N ALA A 67 2.64 -13.28 23.36
CA ALA A 67 1.68 -12.19 23.30
C ALA A 67 2.41 -10.85 23.44
N LEU A 68 2.07 -9.87 22.61
CA LEU A 68 2.75 -8.58 22.56
C LEU A 68 2.50 -7.70 23.80
N ASP A 69 1.53 -8.05 24.63
CA ASP A 69 1.21 -7.40 25.91
C ASP A 69 1.97 -8.00 27.11
N ALA A 70 2.56 -9.19 26.96
CA ALA A 70 3.22 -9.91 28.04
C ALA A 70 4.63 -9.38 28.37
N ASN A 71 5.30 -8.72 27.42
CA ASN A 71 6.67 -8.22 27.59
C ASN A 71 6.91 -6.94 26.76
N ASP A 72 7.24 -5.83 27.43
CA ASP A 72 7.43 -4.52 26.79
C ASP A 72 8.65 -4.46 25.87
N ASP A 73 9.74 -5.16 26.19
CA ASP A 73 10.93 -5.20 25.34
C ASP A 73 10.67 -5.95 24.03
N VAL A 74 9.91 -7.05 24.12
CA VAL A 74 9.45 -7.81 22.95
C VAL A 74 8.51 -6.96 22.10
N ALA A 75 7.59 -6.24 22.73
CA ALA A 75 6.69 -5.31 22.05
C ALA A 75 7.45 -4.18 21.35
N ARG A 76 8.50 -3.64 21.98
CA ARG A 76 9.34 -2.58 21.43
C ARG A 76 10.15 -3.06 20.23
N ALA A 77 10.78 -4.23 20.33
CA ALA A 77 11.52 -4.85 19.25
C ALA A 77 10.62 -5.14 18.03
N TYR A 78 9.42 -5.70 18.27
CA TYR A 78 8.44 -5.94 17.21
C TYR A 78 7.98 -4.65 16.53
N LYS A 79 7.65 -3.60 17.30
CA LYS A 79 7.28 -2.29 16.74
C LYS A 79 8.40 -1.72 15.87
N GLN A 80 9.65 -1.84 16.30
CA GLN A 80 10.81 -1.38 15.54
C GLN A 80 11.01 -2.18 14.24
N GLN A 81 10.89 -3.50 14.29
CA GLN A 81 10.98 -4.36 13.12
C GLN A 81 9.91 -3.97 12.08
N MET A 82 8.66 -3.87 12.51
CA MET A 82 7.55 -3.48 11.63
C MET A 82 7.74 -2.09 11.02
N TYR A 83 8.30 -1.14 11.79
CA TYR A 83 8.63 0.19 11.29
C TYR A 83 9.71 0.14 10.20
N ASN A 84 10.75 -0.66 10.40
CA ASN A 84 11.81 -0.85 9.40
C ASN A 84 11.26 -1.50 8.12
N GLU A 85 10.48 -2.57 8.24
CA GLU A 85 9.85 -3.24 7.10
C GLU A 85 8.94 -2.29 6.32
N THR A 86 8.13 -1.47 7.01
CA THR A 86 7.27 -0.48 6.37
C THR A 86 8.09 0.59 5.62
N ARG A 87 9.21 1.05 6.22
CA ARG A 87 10.09 2.03 5.57
C ARG A 87 10.77 1.48 4.33
N GLU A 88 11.21 0.22 4.38
CA GLU A 88 11.83 -0.48 3.24
C GLU A 88 10.80 -0.72 2.15
N LEU A 89 9.58 -1.10 2.52
CA LEU A 89 8.46 -1.23 1.59
C LEU A 89 8.28 0.08 0.82
N PHE A 90 8.00 1.20 1.48
CA PHE A 90 7.84 2.48 0.78
C PHE A 90 9.08 2.88 -0.03
N ALA A 91 10.29 2.61 0.48
CA ALA A 91 11.54 2.88 -0.25
C ALA A 91 11.58 2.20 -1.61
N SER A 92 11.13 0.95 -1.68
CA SER A 92 11.12 0.16 -2.92
C SER A 92 10.19 0.73 -3.99
N PHE A 93 9.18 1.52 -3.62
CA PHE A 93 8.23 2.15 -4.55
C PHE A 93 8.63 3.58 -4.94
N ARG A 94 9.28 4.34 -4.04
CA ARG A 94 9.73 5.72 -4.33
C ARG A 94 10.58 5.82 -5.60
N VAL A 95 11.33 4.77 -5.92
CA VAL A 95 12.20 4.72 -7.11
C VAL A 95 11.46 4.97 -8.42
N PHE A 96 10.16 4.67 -8.49
CA PHE A 96 9.35 4.91 -9.68
C PHE A 96 9.14 6.41 -9.95
N CYS A 97 9.06 7.24 -8.90
CA CYS A 97 8.76 8.67 -9.01
C CYS A 97 9.96 9.52 -9.49
N ASN A 98 11.19 9.03 -9.27
CA ASN A 98 12.43 9.78 -9.51
C ASN A 98 12.60 10.29 -10.95
N ARG A 99 12.06 9.56 -11.95
CA ARG A 99 12.28 9.89 -13.38
C ARG A 99 11.42 11.03 -13.91
N LYS A 100 10.24 11.26 -13.35
CA LYS A 100 9.23 12.20 -13.89
C LYS A 100 9.01 13.44 -13.03
N SER A 101 9.87 13.73 -12.05
CA SER A 101 9.62 14.82 -11.07
C SER A 101 8.24 14.66 -10.41
N ILE A 102 7.84 13.42 -10.14
CA ILE A 102 6.57 13.11 -9.47
C ILE A 102 6.79 13.22 -7.97
N GLN A 103 5.89 13.91 -7.29
CA GLN A 103 5.88 13.94 -5.83
C GLN A 103 5.39 12.59 -5.31
N CYS A 104 6.09 11.99 -4.36
CA CYS A 104 5.68 10.74 -3.72
C CYS A 104 5.30 11.04 -2.27
N GLN A 105 4.11 10.62 -1.86
CA GLN A 105 3.65 10.69 -0.47
C GLN A 105 3.31 9.30 0.05
N GLU A 106 3.39 9.14 1.37
CA GLU A 106 3.28 7.84 2.05
C GLU A 106 2.27 7.94 3.19
N ILE A 107 1.29 7.04 3.18
CA ILE A 107 0.28 6.90 4.22
C ILE A 107 0.36 5.48 4.77
N LEU A 108 0.58 5.40 6.08
CA LEU A 108 0.45 4.17 6.84
C LEU A 108 -0.85 4.21 7.64
N LEU A 109 -1.71 3.24 7.36
CA LEU A 109 -2.95 3.01 8.11
C LEU A 109 -2.78 1.78 8.98
N GLU A 110 -3.46 1.74 10.13
CA GLU A 110 -3.56 0.55 10.96
C GLU A 110 -5.04 0.19 11.10
N ASP A 111 -5.44 -0.94 10.50
CA ASP A 111 -6.79 -1.49 10.58
C ASP A 111 -6.77 -2.99 10.28
N THR A 112 -7.76 -3.71 10.78
CA THR A 112 -7.99 -5.12 10.45
C THR A 112 -8.72 -5.27 9.12
N ASP A 113 -9.60 -4.33 8.78
CA ASP A 113 -10.32 -4.27 7.51
C ASP A 113 -9.60 -3.34 6.53
N VAL A 114 -8.87 -3.95 5.60
CA VAL A 114 -8.06 -3.25 4.59
C VAL A 114 -8.93 -2.38 3.68
N ALA A 115 -10.08 -2.89 3.26
CA ALA A 115 -10.96 -2.17 2.33
C ALA A 115 -11.54 -0.92 3.00
N LYS A 116 -12.04 -1.08 4.24
CA LYS A 116 -12.54 0.03 5.04
C LYS A 116 -11.47 1.09 5.27
N ALA A 117 -10.26 0.68 5.68
CA ALA A 117 -9.17 1.61 5.95
C ALA A 117 -8.82 2.47 4.74
N ILE A 118 -8.77 1.87 3.54
CA ILE A 118 -8.46 2.60 2.31
C ILE A 118 -9.58 3.60 1.97
N VAL A 119 -10.85 3.23 2.16
CA VAL A 119 -12.01 4.08 1.88
C VAL A 119 -12.09 5.26 2.86
N GLU A 120 -11.83 5.01 4.14
CA GLU A 120 -11.88 6.01 5.21
C GLU A 120 -10.55 6.74 5.42
N ALA A 121 -9.57 6.52 4.55
CA ALA A 121 -8.26 7.16 4.65
C ALA A 121 -8.43 8.70 4.71
N PRO A 122 -7.77 9.40 5.65
CA PRO A 122 -7.89 10.84 5.78
C PRO A 122 -7.10 11.54 4.67
N LEU A 123 -7.69 11.57 3.47
CA LEU A 123 -7.12 12.17 2.28
C LEU A 123 -7.64 13.59 2.13
N THR A 124 -6.73 14.57 2.13
CA THR A 124 -7.06 16.00 1.98
C THR A 124 -7.54 16.37 0.58
N THR A 125 -7.32 15.49 -0.39
CA THR A 125 -7.74 15.61 -1.78
C THR A 125 -8.41 14.30 -2.19
N LYS A 126 -9.26 14.29 -3.22
CA LYS A 126 -9.86 13.06 -3.75
C LYS A 126 -8.91 12.45 -4.80
N PRO A 127 -8.11 11.43 -4.49
CA PRO A 127 -7.28 10.81 -5.50
C PRO A 127 -8.06 9.80 -6.33
N THR A 128 -7.56 9.51 -7.53
CA THR A 128 -7.92 8.27 -8.23
C THR A 128 -7.25 7.09 -7.52
N ILE A 129 -8.01 6.11 -7.03
CA ILE A 129 -7.48 4.94 -6.32
C ILE A 129 -7.27 3.77 -7.28
N CYS A 130 -6.04 3.31 -7.43
CA CYS A 130 -5.70 2.07 -8.11
C CYS A 130 -5.63 0.95 -7.06
N ASN A 131 -6.51 -0.05 -7.16
CA ASN A 131 -6.59 -1.12 -6.15
C ASN A 131 -6.33 -2.50 -6.77
N ASN A 132 -5.37 -3.23 -6.21
CA ASN A 132 -5.14 -4.66 -6.51
C ASN A 132 -5.72 -5.59 -5.42
N ALA A 133 -6.11 -5.08 -4.24
CA ALA A 133 -6.50 -5.88 -3.08
C ALA A 133 -7.83 -6.66 -3.23
N LEU A 134 -8.61 -6.36 -4.27
CA LEU A 134 -9.89 -7.03 -4.54
C LEU A 134 -9.79 -8.34 -5.31
N GLU A 135 -8.59 -8.84 -5.63
CA GLU A 135 -8.48 -10.18 -6.22
C GLU A 135 -8.98 -11.29 -5.28
N GLN A 136 -8.79 -11.18 -3.96
CA GLN A 136 -9.17 -12.28 -3.05
C GLN A 136 -10.68 -12.56 -3.00
N GLN A 137 -11.55 -11.61 -3.37
CA GLN A 137 -13.00 -11.79 -3.29
C GLN A 137 -13.66 -12.19 -4.61
N TYR A 138 -12.91 -12.22 -5.73
CA TYR A 138 -13.37 -12.70 -7.04
C TYR A 138 -12.85 -14.10 -7.42
N GLN A 139 -12.20 -14.82 -6.49
CA GLN A 139 -11.85 -16.24 -6.63
C GLN A 139 -13.07 -17.19 -6.52
N LEU A 140 -14.19 -16.85 -7.15
CA LEU A 140 -15.29 -17.77 -7.45
C LEU A 140 -15.49 -17.83 -8.98
N ALA A 141 -14.45 -18.24 -9.70
CA ALA A 141 -14.52 -18.74 -11.07
C ALA A 141 -13.29 -19.64 -11.33
N PRO A 142 -13.39 -20.67 -12.21
CA PRO A 142 -12.68 -21.94 -12.06
C PRO A 142 -11.18 -21.93 -12.43
N SER A 143 -10.51 -23.01 -11.99
CA SER A 143 -9.08 -23.31 -11.91
C SER A 143 -8.18 -23.01 -13.15
N PRO A 144 -6.85 -22.97 -12.95
CA PRO A 144 -5.90 -22.28 -13.80
C PRO A 144 -5.32 -23.17 -14.89
N ASP A 145 -5.68 -22.91 -16.14
CA ASP A 145 -4.81 -23.26 -17.26
C ASP A 145 -3.99 -22.03 -17.68
N ARG A 146 -2.68 -22.18 -17.47
CA ARG A 146 -1.54 -21.39 -17.96
C ARG A 146 -1.91 -20.28 -18.96
N LEU A 147 -2.06 -19.05 -18.48
CA LEU A 147 -2.04 -17.86 -19.34
C LEU A 147 -1.04 -16.84 -18.79
N ASP A 148 0.13 -16.93 -19.42
CA ASP A 148 1.26 -16.01 -19.58
C ASP A 148 1.28 -14.72 -18.76
N THR A 149 2.38 -14.57 -18.01
CA THR A 149 2.94 -13.35 -17.40
C THR A 149 3.07 -12.16 -18.37
N GLN A 150 2.84 -12.36 -19.67
CA GLN A 150 2.76 -11.32 -20.70
C GLN A 150 1.42 -10.55 -20.66
N LEU A 151 0.31 -11.21 -20.31
CA LEU A 151 -1.04 -10.60 -20.34
C LEU A 151 -1.23 -9.56 -19.23
N MET A 152 -0.66 -9.83 -18.04
CA MET A 152 -0.61 -8.89 -16.91
C MET A 152 0.18 -7.62 -17.23
N ARG A 153 1.07 -7.64 -18.23
CA ARG A 153 1.97 -6.51 -18.54
C ARG A 153 1.29 -5.40 -19.35
N ASN A 154 0.18 -5.71 -20.02
CA ASN A 154 -0.49 -4.80 -20.96
C ASN A 154 -1.89 -4.37 -20.53
N HIS A 155 -2.46 -4.95 -19.47
CA HIS A 155 -3.75 -4.52 -18.95
C HIS A 155 -3.58 -3.52 -17.80
N PRO A 156 -4.34 -2.41 -17.80
CA PRO A 156 -4.33 -1.46 -16.70
C PRO A 156 -4.73 -2.19 -15.40
N PRO A 157 -4.08 -1.90 -14.26
CA PRO A 157 -4.61 -2.28 -12.95
C PRO A 157 -6.06 -1.82 -12.87
N ARG A 158 -6.94 -2.62 -12.25
CA ARG A 158 -8.34 -2.22 -12.04
C ARG A 158 -8.36 -0.93 -11.22
N CYS A 159 -8.52 0.21 -11.89
CA CYS A 159 -8.72 1.49 -11.26
C CYS A 159 -10.18 1.56 -10.85
N MET A 160 -10.45 1.58 -9.55
CA MET A 160 -11.76 2.01 -9.09
C MET A 160 -11.71 3.52 -8.92
N SER A 161 -12.43 4.22 -9.79
CA SER A 161 -12.82 5.59 -9.47
C SER A 161 -13.86 5.50 -8.36
N ILE A 162 -13.42 5.49 -7.11
CA ILE A 162 -14.32 5.70 -5.98
C ILE A 162 -14.77 7.16 -6.06
N SER A 163 -15.92 7.38 -6.70
CA SER A 163 -16.64 8.64 -6.61
C SER A 163 -17.41 8.59 -5.29
N LEU A 164 -16.80 9.13 -4.23
CA LEU A 164 -17.52 9.56 -3.02
C LEU A 164 -18.03 10.98 -3.23
#